data_AF-A0AAN0JZ79-F1
#
_entry.id   AF-A0AAN0JZ79-F1
#
_cell.length_a   1.000
_cell.length_b   1.000
_cell.length_c   1.000
_cell.angle_alpha   90.00
_cell.angle_beta   90.00
_cell.angle_gamma   90.00
#
_symmetry.space_group_name_H-M   'P 1'
#
loop_
_entity.id
_entity.type
_entity.pdbx_description
1 polymer ?
#
loop_
_entity_poly.entity_id
_entity_poly.type
_entity_poly.pdbx_seq_one_letter_code
_entity_poly.pdbx_strand_id
1 'polypeptide(L)'
;MDLRTSSDRSSDLGHLYSFIHQLHSLKVIPPPPPVSVTRMAFEITPFRSLTILKVDCVPLSQVSGLVRVQQQLEKVSVQRSLNTLRELLIDSVEERRTQQPPEAKGSLTDSWRLIATAKFTTNR
;
A
#
# COMPACT_ATOMS: atom_id res chain seq x y z
N MET A 1 -22.17 13.92 39.80
CA MET A 1 -21.11 14.29 38.84
C MET A 1 -20.10 13.15 38.84
N ASP A 2 -20.26 12.22 37.89
CA ASP A 2 -19.54 10.95 37.84
C ASP A 2 -18.14 11.11 37.24
N LEU A 3 -17.12 11.14 38.11
CA LEU A 3 -15.69 11.14 37.77
C LEU A 3 -15.16 9.76 37.31
N ARG A 4 -16.02 8.75 37.14
CA ARG A 4 -15.62 7.37 36.83
C ARG A 4 -15.55 7.03 35.34
N THR A 5 -16.09 7.87 34.46
CA THR A 5 -16.18 7.56 33.02
C THR A 5 -14.94 7.95 32.20
N SER A 6 -14.07 8.81 32.74
CA SER A 6 -12.84 9.24 32.03
C SER A 6 -11.71 8.22 32.12
N SER A 7 -11.64 7.45 33.20
CA SER A 7 -10.62 6.40 33.40
C SER A 7 -10.78 5.28 32.39
N ASP A 8 -11.99 4.75 32.23
CA ASP A 8 -12.27 3.62 31.33
C ASP A 8 -12.00 3.95 29.85
N ARG A 9 -12.33 5.18 29.43
CA ARG A 9 -12.07 5.63 28.04
C ARG A 9 -10.58 5.72 27.75
N SER A 10 -9.76 6.07 28.74
CA SER A 10 -8.32 6.18 28.57
C SER A 10 -7.64 4.81 28.46
N SER A 11 -8.10 3.83 29.23
CA SER A 11 -7.65 2.43 29.11
C SER A 11 -8.06 1.83 27.77
N ASP A 12 -9.29 2.07 27.31
CA ASP A 12 -9.79 1.55 26.03
C ASP A 12 -8.97 2.07 24.84
N LEU A 13 -8.61 3.36 24.86
CA LEU A 13 -7.73 3.94 23.85
C LEU A 13 -6.33 3.32 23.91
N GLY A 14 -5.79 3.10 25.10
CA GLY A 14 -4.50 2.40 25.28
C GLY A 14 -4.51 1.00 24.67
N HIS A 15 -5.59 0.24 24.88
CA HIS A 15 -5.77 -1.08 24.27
C HIS A 15 -5.89 -1.01 22.74
N LEU A 16 -6.60 -0.02 22.21
CA LEU A 16 -6.71 0.19 20.75
C LEU A 16 -5.35 0.52 20.12
N TYR A 17 -4.57 1.41 20.73
CA TYR A 17 -3.22 1.73 20.25
C TYR A 17 -2.30 0.51 20.32
N SER A 18 -2.37 -0.25 21.41
CA SER A 18 -1.62 -1.51 21.55
C SER A 18 -1.99 -2.49 20.44
N PHE A 19 -3.28 -2.66 20.17
CA PHE A 19 -3.78 -3.51 19.10
C PHE A 19 -3.25 -3.08 17.72
N ILE A 20 -3.38 -1.79 17.38
CA ILE A 20 -2.91 -1.25 16.10
C ILE A 20 -1.40 -1.49 15.94
N HIS A 21 -0.61 -1.26 16.99
CA HIS A 21 0.83 -1.45 16.93
C HIS A 21 1.24 -2.91 16.78
N GLN A 22 0.48 -3.85 17.35
CA GLN A 22 0.77 -5.30 17.31
C GLN A 22 0.12 -6.02 16.11
N LEU A 23 -0.56 -5.31 15.22
CA LEU A 23 -1.25 -5.92 14.09
C LEU A 23 -0.25 -6.34 13.01
N HIS A 24 -0.16 -7.65 12.74
CA HIS A 24 0.80 -8.24 11.80
C HIS A 24 0.24 -8.40 10.38
N SER A 25 -1.08 -8.56 10.24
CA SER A 25 -1.72 -8.87 8.96
C SER A 25 -2.93 -7.98 8.75
N LEU A 26 -2.91 -7.18 7.67
CA LEU A 26 -3.95 -6.24 7.33
C LEU A 26 -4.54 -6.53 5.96
N LYS A 27 -5.87 -6.53 5.86
CA LYS A 27 -6.60 -6.60 4.59
C LYS A 27 -7.39 -5.31 4.39
N VAL A 28 -7.14 -4.63 3.29
CA VAL A 28 -7.84 -3.41 2.85
C VAL A 28 -8.81 -3.80 1.73
N ILE A 29 -10.09 -3.54 1.95
CA ILE A 29 -11.18 -3.80 1.00
C ILE A 29 -12.07 -2.56 0.89
N PRO A 30 -12.82 -2.39 -0.21
CA PRO A 30 -13.82 -1.33 -0.27
C PRO A 30 -14.93 -1.58 0.77
N PRO A 31 -15.51 -0.51 1.34
CA PRO A 31 -16.73 -0.59 2.11
C PRO A 31 -17.89 -1.07 1.23
N PRO A 32 -18.94 -1.63 1.85
CA PRO A 32 -20.14 -2.02 1.12
C PRO A 32 -20.82 -0.80 0.48
N PRO A 33 -21.49 -0.98 -0.68
CA PRO A 33 -22.32 0.06 -1.27
C PRO A 33 -23.37 0.61 -0.28
N PRO A 34 -23.75 1.88 -0.37
CA PRO A 34 -23.46 2.84 -1.45
C PRO A 34 -22.18 3.67 -1.24
N VAL A 35 -21.32 3.30 -0.28
CA VAL A 35 -20.18 4.13 0.12
C VAL A 35 -19.12 4.16 -1.01
N SER A 36 -18.90 5.33 -1.61
CA SER A 36 -17.86 5.51 -2.62
C SER A 36 -16.49 5.69 -1.97
N VAL A 37 -15.53 4.88 -2.38
CA VAL A 37 -14.12 4.91 -1.92
C VAL A 37 -13.28 5.99 -2.56
N THR A 38 -13.82 6.72 -3.54
CA THR A 38 -13.02 7.61 -4.42
C THR A 38 -12.22 8.70 -3.69
N ARG A 39 -12.49 8.97 -2.41
CA ARG A 39 -11.82 10.02 -1.63
C ARG A 39 -11.17 9.58 -0.31
N MET A 40 -11.21 8.29 0.05
CA MET A 40 -10.63 7.84 1.31
C MET A 40 -9.20 7.33 1.07
N ALA A 41 -8.22 8.07 1.60
CA ALA A 41 -6.87 7.55 1.76
C ALA A 41 -6.81 6.71 3.04
N PHE A 42 -6.30 5.50 2.94
CA PHE A 42 -6.08 4.59 4.05
C PHE A 42 -4.60 4.58 4.41
N GLU A 43 -4.28 5.11 5.59
CA GLU A 43 -2.91 5.31 6.08
C GLU A 43 -2.44 4.10 6.89
N ILE A 44 -1.34 3.48 6.47
CA ILE A 44 -0.83 2.23 7.08
C ILE A 44 0.39 2.42 8.00
N THR A 45 0.96 3.62 8.10
CA THR A 45 2.08 3.88 9.01
C THR A 45 1.85 3.57 10.49
N PRO A 46 0.62 3.61 11.06
CA PRO A 46 0.43 3.26 12.47
C PRO A 46 0.74 1.79 12.81
N PHE A 47 0.65 0.89 11.82
CA PHE A 47 0.81 -0.55 12.01
C PHE A 47 2.29 -0.97 12.03
N ARG A 48 2.96 -0.70 13.16
CA ARG A 48 4.41 -0.88 13.32
C ARG A 48 4.89 -2.33 13.20
N SER A 49 4.04 -3.31 13.54
CA SER A 49 4.36 -4.74 13.41
C SER A 49 3.81 -5.37 12.13
N LEU A 50 3.33 -4.59 11.16
CA LEU A 50 2.72 -5.09 9.94
C LEU A 50 3.75 -5.79 9.04
N THR A 51 3.57 -7.10 8.82
CA THR A 51 4.39 -7.91 7.91
C THR A 51 3.62 -8.39 6.68
N ILE A 52 2.29 -8.46 6.75
CA ILE A 52 1.43 -8.95 5.68
C ILE A 52 0.40 -7.87 5.30
N LEU A 53 0.46 -7.41 4.05
CA LEU A 53 -0.52 -6.48 3.49
C LEU A 53 -1.28 -7.12 2.32
N LYS A 54 -2.61 -7.09 2.40
CA LYS A 54 -3.51 -7.52 1.33
C LYS A 54 -4.40 -6.36 0.91
N VAL A 55 -4.33 -5.96 -0.36
CA VAL A 55 -5.19 -4.91 -0.93
C VAL A 55 -6.06 -5.55 -2.01
N ASP A 56 -7.37 -5.39 -1.88
CA ASP A 56 -8.34 -6.05 -2.76
C ASP A 56 -9.46 -5.08 -3.14
N CYS A 57 -9.66 -4.88 -4.45
CA CYS A 57 -10.62 -3.94 -5.03
C CYS A 57 -10.48 -2.47 -4.54
N VAL A 58 -9.28 -2.04 -4.14
CA VAL A 58 -8.99 -0.66 -3.71
C VAL A 58 -7.82 -0.11 -4.52
N PRO A 59 -7.94 1.03 -5.20
CA PRO A 59 -6.81 1.64 -5.91
C PRO A 59 -5.59 1.79 -5.00
N LEU A 60 -4.42 1.31 -5.42
CA LEU A 60 -3.20 1.39 -4.59
C LEU A 60 -2.82 2.83 -4.23
N SER A 61 -3.15 3.81 -5.08
CA SER A 61 -2.95 5.23 -4.81
C SER A 61 -3.70 5.73 -3.57
N GLN A 62 -4.72 4.99 -3.11
CA GLN A 62 -5.47 5.28 -1.88
C GLN A 62 -4.84 4.65 -0.65
N VAL A 63 -3.83 3.79 -0.78
CA VAL A 63 -3.12 3.21 0.36
C VAL A 63 -1.84 4.02 0.57
N SER A 64 -1.85 4.92 1.56
CA SER A 64 -0.70 5.76 1.90
C SER A 64 0.20 5.09 2.94
N GLY A 65 1.48 5.46 2.95
CA GLY A 65 2.46 4.93 3.90
C GLY A 65 3.22 3.69 3.42
N LEU A 66 2.92 3.15 2.23
CA LEU A 66 3.58 1.97 1.65
C LEU A 66 5.11 2.03 1.67
N VAL A 67 5.70 3.17 1.26
CA VAL A 67 7.16 3.36 1.25
C VAL A 67 7.76 3.23 2.65
N ARG A 68 7.05 3.70 3.68
CA ARG A 68 7.54 3.72 5.07
C ARG A 68 7.51 2.34 5.71
N VAL A 69 6.55 1.50 5.33
CA VAL A 69 6.42 0.13 5.86
C VAL A 69 7.03 -0.92 4.93
N GLN A 70 7.60 -0.52 3.78
CA GLN A 70 8.11 -1.45 2.77
C GLN A 70 9.16 -2.42 3.34
N GLN A 71 10.06 -1.94 4.19
CA GLN A 71 11.15 -2.74 4.74
C GLN A 71 10.69 -3.81 5.75
N GLN A 72 9.53 -3.61 6.39
CA GLN A 72 8.95 -4.56 7.36
C GLN A 72 7.96 -5.55 6.72
N LEU A 73 7.49 -5.27 5.50
CA LEU A 73 6.54 -6.13 4.80
C LEU A 73 7.25 -7.35 4.22
N GLU A 74 6.92 -8.53 4.75
CA GLU A 74 7.36 -9.83 4.24
C GLU A 74 6.50 -10.28 3.05
N LYS A 75 5.23 -9.88 3.03
CA LYS A 75 4.27 -10.27 1.98
C LYS A 75 3.32 -9.16 1.62
N VAL A 76 3.26 -8.87 0.32
CA VAL A 76 2.27 -7.96 -0.27
C VAL A 76 1.43 -8.72 -1.29
N SER A 77 0.11 -8.60 -1.22
CA SER A 77 -0.81 -9.19 -2.19
C SER A 77 -1.78 -8.12 -2.67
N VAL A 78 -1.78 -7.84 -3.96
CA VAL A 78 -2.62 -6.84 -4.59
C VAL A 78 -3.53 -7.54 -5.60
N GLN A 79 -4.84 -7.40 -5.44
CA GLN A 79 -5.84 -8.05 -6.29
C GLN A 79 -6.85 -7.02 -6.77
N ARG A 80 -7.16 -7.00 -8.08
CA ARG A 80 -8.19 -6.12 -8.69
C ARG A 80 -8.09 -4.64 -8.28
N SER A 81 -6.86 -4.19 -8.01
CA SER A 81 -6.55 -2.90 -7.37
C SER A 81 -5.60 -2.05 -8.21
N LEU A 82 -5.07 -2.64 -9.30
CA LEU A 82 -4.13 -2.02 -10.22
C LEU A 82 -4.84 -1.71 -11.52
N ASN A 83 -4.70 -0.50 -12.02
CA ASN A 83 -5.09 -0.18 -13.40
C ASN A 83 -3.93 -0.41 -14.36
N THR A 84 -2.70 -0.20 -13.88
CA THR A 84 -1.47 -0.37 -14.65
C THR A 84 -0.38 -1.08 -13.84
N LEU A 85 0.55 -1.76 -14.52
CA LEU A 85 1.71 -2.39 -13.86
C LEU A 85 2.66 -1.36 -13.20
N ARG A 86 2.65 -0.11 -13.67
CA ARG A 86 3.45 0.97 -13.08
C ARG A 86 3.12 1.21 -11.61
N GLU A 87 1.88 0.96 -11.20
CA GLU A 87 1.44 1.10 -9.81
C GLU A 87 2.10 0.07 -8.86
N LEU A 88 2.68 -1.01 -9.38
CA LEU A 88 3.51 -1.95 -8.60
C LEU A 88 4.99 -1.56 -8.55
N LEU A 89 5.43 -0.74 -9.50
CA LEU A 89 6.80 -0.26 -9.56
C LEU A 89 6.92 0.89 -8.56
N ILE A 90 7.08 0.53 -7.28
CA ILE A 90 7.55 1.49 -6.26
C ILE A 90 8.87 2.06 -6.81
N ASP A 91 9.01 3.39 -6.76
CA ASP A 91 10.04 4.22 -7.43
C ASP A 91 11.52 3.92 -7.05
N SER A 92 11.85 2.69 -6.64
CA SER A 92 13.20 2.11 -6.64
C SER A 92 13.93 2.30 -7.98
N VAL A 93 13.19 2.56 -9.07
CA VAL A 93 13.74 2.90 -10.39
C VAL A 93 14.09 4.39 -10.50
N GLU A 94 13.35 5.30 -9.88
CA GLU A 94 13.69 6.73 -9.91
C GLU A 94 14.92 7.04 -9.06
N GLU A 95 15.05 6.41 -7.90
CA GLU A 95 16.24 6.56 -7.05
C GLU A 95 17.53 6.10 -7.75
N ARG A 96 17.45 5.06 -8.60
CA ARG A 96 18.57 4.59 -9.43
C ARG A 96 18.82 5.44 -10.68
N ARG A 97 17.83 6.20 -11.16
CA ARG A 97 18.01 7.13 -12.30
C ARG A 97 18.78 8.37 -11.90
N THR A 98 18.60 8.87 -10.68
CA THR A 98 19.30 10.07 -10.19
C THR A 98 20.78 9.82 -9.89
N GLN A 99 21.17 8.56 -9.71
CA GLN A 99 22.56 8.14 -9.42
C GLN A 99 23.33 7.63 -10.66
N GLN A 100 22.72 7.63 -11.86
CA GLN A 100 23.40 7.17 -13.07
C GLN A 100 24.17 8.32 -13.74
N PRO A 101 25.48 8.17 -14.01
CA PRO A 101 26.23 9.12 -14.84
C PRO A 101 25.60 9.21 -16.25
N PRO A 102 25.70 10.36 -16.94
CA PRO A 102 25.02 10.62 -18.22
C PRO A 102 25.44 9.73 -19.41
N GLU A 103 26.32 8.74 -19.23
CA GLU A 103 26.91 7.94 -20.30
C GLU A 103 26.53 6.45 -20.30
N ALA A 104 25.51 6.01 -19.55
CA ALA A 104 25.00 4.63 -19.66
C ALA A 104 23.84 4.53 -20.66
N LYS A 105 24.06 4.93 -21.92
CA LYS A 105 23.17 4.58 -23.04
C LYS A 105 23.29 3.08 -23.31
N GLY A 106 22.40 2.29 -22.74
CA GLY A 106 22.27 0.87 -23.04
C GLY A 106 22.23 0.01 -21.78
N SER A 107 21.22 0.19 -20.94
CA SER A 107 21.02 -0.70 -19.80
C SER A 107 19.54 -0.93 -19.58
N LEU A 108 19.04 -2.01 -20.21
CA LEU A 108 17.87 -2.88 -19.89
C LEU A 108 16.51 -2.25 -19.52
N THR A 109 16.42 -0.92 -19.46
CA THR A 109 15.25 -0.15 -19.03
C THR A 109 14.31 0.14 -20.20
N ASP A 110 14.81 0.10 -21.43
CA ASP A 110 13.99 0.20 -22.64
C ASP A 110 13.11 -1.03 -22.87
N SER A 111 13.52 -2.21 -22.39
CA SER A 111 12.76 -3.46 -22.56
C SER A 111 11.43 -3.49 -21.80
N TRP A 112 11.36 -2.86 -20.61
CA TRP A 112 10.11 -2.83 -19.83
C TRP A 112 9.11 -1.80 -20.35
N ARG A 113 9.56 -0.72 -20.99
CA ARG A 113 8.68 0.24 -21.68
C ARG A 113 7.98 -0.38 -22.88
N LEU A 114 8.61 -1.36 -23.55
CA LEU A 114 7.99 -2.11 -24.64
C LEU A 114 6.84 -3.03 -24.18
N ILE A 115 6.83 -3.44 -22.91
CA ILE A 115 5.81 -4.34 -22.33
C ILE A 115 4.53 -3.59 -21.94
N ALA A 116 4.55 -2.24 -21.89
CA ALA A 116 3.37 -1.42 -21.63
C ALA A 116 2.27 -1.56 -22.70
N THR A 117 2.60 -2.13 -23.87
CA THR A 117 1.69 -2.35 -25.01
C THR A 117 1.43 -3.83 -25.31
N ALA A 118 1.53 -4.72 -24.33
CA ALA A 118 1.05 -6.10 -24.50
C ALA A 118 -0.50 -6.11 -24.52
N LYS A 119 -1.09 -6.24 -25.71
CA LYS A 119 -2.54 -6.49 -25.86
C LYS A 119 -2.84 -7.95 -25.50
N PHE A 120 -3.40 -8.18 -24.32
CA PHE A 120 -3.91 -9.50 -23.89
C PHE A 120 -5.28 -9.83 -24.49
N THR A 121 -5.51 -9.52 -25.78
CA THR A 121 -6.82 -9.71 -26.44
C THR A 121 -7.01 -11.07 -27.11
N THR A 122 -6.08 -12.01 -26.93
CA THR A 122 -6.23 -13.34 -27.51
C THR A 122 -5.85 -14.40 -26.48
N ASN A 123 -6.85 -14.92 -25.79
CA ASN A 123 -6.80 -16.25 -25.20
C ASN A 123 -7.95 -17.01 -25.86
N ARG A 124 -7.62 -17.87 -26.83
CA ARG A 124 -8.57 -18.78 -27.48
C ARG A 124 -8.28 -20.18 -26.98
#